data_AF-A0A2V3J1B0-F1
#
_entry.id   AF-A0A2V3J1B0-F1
#
_cell.length_a   1.000
_cell.length_b   1.000
_cell.length_c   1.000
_cell.angle_alpha   90.00
_cell.angle_beta   90.00
_cell.angle_gamma   90.00
#
_symmetry.space_group_name_H-M   'P 1'
#
loop_
_entity.id
_entity.type
_entity.pdbx_description
1 polymer ?
#
loop_
_entity_poly.entity_id
_entity_poly.type
_entity_poly.pdbx_seq_one_letter_code
_entity_poly.pdbx_strand_id
1 'polypeptide(L)'
;MHLLQIARHRLVTGVLRRQFGSASQVGDTNDGFARMNIYKNGAQAPKEMKDEEYPDWLWRLHDAQATKEELLREARKLFDEGGYDRVFECMHESRMKRLFKLNNRERIKMNNARRKGGQVV
;
A
#
# COMPACT_ATOMS: atom_id res chain seq x y z
N MET A 1 -36.22 1.02 46.79
CA MET A 1 -36.42 2.26 46.03
C MET A 1 -35.11 3.03 45.98
N HIS A 2 -34.30 2.89 44.94
CA HIS A 2 -33.35 3.93 44.51
C HIS A 2 -32.86 3.59 43.09
N LEU A 3 -33.43 4.33 42.14
CA LEU A 3 -33.11 4.31 40.72
C LEU A 3 -31.76 5.02 40.51
N LEU A 4 -30.76 4.31 40.01
CA LEU A 4 -29.54 4.96 39.50
C LEU A 4 -29.80 5.44 38.07
N GLN A 5 -30.04 6.74 37.95
CA GLN A 5 -30.07 7.49 36.71
C GLN A 5 -28.69 7.42 36.04
N ILE A 6 -28.60 6.71 34.92
CA ILE A 6 -27.43 6.75 34.05
C ILE A 6 -27.48 8.06 33.26
N ALA A 7 -26.56 8.97 33.61
CA ALA A 7 -26.34 10.21 32.90
C ALA A 7 -25.90 9.93 31.45
N ARG A 8 -26.73 10.31 30.49
CA ARG A 8 -26.40 10.29 29.05
C ARG A 8 -25.49 11.47 28.76
N HIS A 9 -24.17 11.24 28.73
CA HIS A 9 -23.24 12.23 28.19
C HIS A 9 -23.41 12.34 26.68
N ARG A 10 -24.07 13.42 26.26
CA ARG A 10 -24.20 13.85 24.87
C ARG A 10 -22.85 14.39 24.42
N LEU A 11 -22.12 13.62 23.61
CA LEU A 11 -20.91 14.12 22.93
C LEU A 11 -21.32 15.23 21.97
N VAL A 12 -21.03 16.47 22.35
CA VAL A 12 -21.10 17.63 21.46
C VAL A 12 -20.00 17.44 20.42
N THR A 13 -20.38 17.04 19.21
CA THR A 13 -19.49 17.05 18.05
C THR A 13 -19.25 18.50 17.65
N GLY A 14 -18.33 19.16 18.36
CA GLY A 14 -17.77 20.44 17.96
C GLY A 14 -17.04 20.23 16.64
N VAL A 15 -17.61 20.74 15.56
CA VAL A 15 -16.96 20.83 14.25
C VAL A 15 -15.79 21.81 14.41
N LEU A 16 -14.62 21.28 14.76
CA LEU A 16 -13.36 21.99 14.66
C LEU A 16 -13.05 22.19 13.17
N ARG A 17 -13.62 23.26 12.61
CA ARG A 17 -13.28 23.78 11.29
C ARG A 17 -11.83 24.24 11.35
N ARG A 18 -10.91 23.33 10.98
CA ARG A 18 -9.49 23.63 10.84
C ARG A 18 -9.38 24.70 9.75
N GLN A 19 -9.14 25.96 10.14
CA GLN A 19 -8.81 27.01 9.20
C GLN A 19 -7.40 26.70 8.68
N PHE A 20 -7.30 26.11 7.50
CA PHE A 20 -6.06 26.09 6.77
C PHE A 20 -5.78 27.54 6.36
N GLY A 21 -4.71 28.12 6.92
CA GLY A 21 -4.23 29.42 6.50
C GLY A 21 -4.05 29.43 4.99
N SER A 22 -4.47 30.52 4.34
CA SER A 22 -4.36 30.73 2.91
C SER A 22 -2.93 30.43 2.44
N ALA A 23 -2.78 29.36 1.67
CA ALA A 23 -1.52 28.99 1.05
C ALA A 23 -1.07 30.15 0.16
N SER A 24 0.01 30.81 0.59
CA SER A 24 0.74 31.77 -0.21
C SER A 24 1.20 31.07 -1.48
N GLN A 25 0.79 31.60 -2.62
CA GLN A 25 1.35 31.36 -3.97
C GLN A 25 1.64 29.89 -4.31
N VAL A 26 0.70 29.27 -5.02
CA VAL A 26 1.03 28.17 -5.93
C VAL A 26 1.91 28.77 -7.02
N GLY A 27 3.23 28.73 -6.78
CA GLY A 27 4.25 29.01 -7.77
C GLY A 27 4.13 28.07 -8.96
N ASP A 28 4.67 28.54 -10.08
CA ASP A 28 4.66 27.98 -11.42
C ASP A 28 4.73 26.44 -11.44
N THR A 29 3.91 25.82 -12.29
CA THR A 29 3.73 24.35 -12.34
C THR A 29 4.93 23.60 -12.94
N ASN A 30 6.04 24.29 -13.21
CA ASN A 30 7.24 23.74 -13.85
C ASN A 30 8.34 23.29 -12.87
N ASP A 31 8.19 23.48 -11.56
CA ASP A 31 9.28 23.27 -10.59
C ASP A 31 9.43 21.80 -10.12
N GLY A 32 9.39 20.81 -11.02
CA GLY A 32 9.75 19.41 -10.76
C GLY A 32 9.56 18.90 -9.32
N PHE A 33 10.66 18.72 -8.58
CA PHE A 33 10.71 18.21 -7.20
C PHE A 33 10.53 19.28 -6.09
N ALA A 34 10.24 20.54 -6.41
CA ALA A 34 10.10 21.62 -5.41
C ALA A 34 9.03 21.32 -4.35
N ARG A 35 7.97 20.61 -4.74
CA ARG A 35 6.89 20.19 -3.81
C ARG A 35 7.31 19.09 -2.83
N MET A 36 8.44 18.42 -3.04
CA MET A 36 8.97 17.43 -2.10
C MET A 36 9.65 18.08 -0.89
N ASN A 37 10.02 19.36 -0.97
CA ASN A 37 10.65 20.05 0.13
C ASN A 37 9.64 20.42 1.23
N ILE A 38 9.69 19.68 2.34
CA ILE A 38 8.84 19.91 3.51
C ILE A 38 9.49 20.84 4.55
N TYR A 39 10.76 21.23 4.37
CA TYR A 39 11.49 22.05 5.33
C TYR A 39 11.20 23.53 5.15
N LYS A 40 10.79 24.21 6.23
CA LYS A 40 10.49 25.65 6.25
C LYS A 40 11.74 26.53 6.18
N ASN A 41 12.92 25.96 6.43
CA ASN A 41 14.17 26.69 6.59
C ASN A 41 14.85 27.02 5.25
N GLY A 42 14.11 26.95 4.12
CA GLY A 42 14.66 27.25 2.80
C GLY A 42 15.67 26.23 2.28
N ALA A 43 15.63 24.98 2.77
CA ALA A 43 16.46 23.92 2.21
C ALA A 43 16.19 23.80 0.71
N GLN A 44 17.22 23.60 -0.10
CA GLN A 44 17.02 23.46 -1.54
C GLN A 44 16.25 22.16 -1.83
N ALA A 45 15.27 22.22 -2.73
CA ALA A 45 14.59 21.02 -3.19
C ALA A 45 15.60 20.06 -3.84
N PRO A 46 15.37 18.73 -3.77
CA PRO A 46 16.17 17.77 -4.50
C PRO A 46 16.24 18.18 -5.98
N LYS A 47 17.46 18.22 -6.52
CA LYS A 47 17.66 18.42 -7.95
C LYS A 47 17.60 17.06 -8.63
N GLU A 48 17.02 17.03 -9.81
CA GLU A 48 17.11 15.86 -10.69
C GLU A 48 18.58 15.68 -11.07
N MET A 49 19.11 14.48 -10.82
CA MET A 49 20.45 14.09 -11.18
C MET A 49 20.41 13.33 -12.50
N LYS A 50 21.56 13.02 -13.09
CA LYS A 50 21.60 12.18 -14.30
C LYS A 50 21.17 10.75 -13.98
N ASP A 51 20.67 10.05 -14.99
CA ASP A 51 20.17 8.67 -14.84
C ASP A 51 21.23 7.71 -14.27
N GLU A 52 22.52 7.92 -14.59
CA GLU A 52 23.62 7.07 -14.13
C GLU A 52 23.95 7.27 -12.63
N GLU A 53 23.51 8.37 -12.03
CA GLU A 53 23.71 8.64 -10.61
C GLU A 53 22.68 7.93 -9.73
N TYR A 54 21.56 7.47 -10.33
CA TYR A 54 20.55 6.70 -9.64
C TYR A 54 20.91 5.22 -9.60
N PRO A 55 20.63 4.52 -8.49
CA PRO A 55 20.86 3.08 -8.41
C PRO A 55 20.02 2.28 -9.42
N ASP A 56 20.59 1.21 -9.97
CA ASP A 56 19.94 0.32 -10.95
C ASP A 56 18.57 -0.22 -10.54
N TRP A 57 18.33 -0.39 -9.22
CA TRP A 57 17.04 -0.90 -8.73
C TRP A 57 15.88 0.04 -9.02
N LEU A 58 16.13 1.34 -9.22
CA LEU A 58 15.10 2.34 -9.53
C LEU A 58 14.43 2.03 -10.87
N TRP A 59 15.24 1.70 -11.87
CA TRP A 59 14.77 1.39 -13.23
C TRP A 59 13.99 0.08 -13.28
N ARG A 60 14.34 -0.88 -12.42
CA ARG A 60 13.66 -2.17 -12.29
C ARG A 60 12.31 -2.08 -11.57
N LEU A 61 11.95 -0.94 -11.00
CA LEU A 61 10.68 -0.77 -10.29
C LEU A 61 9.47 -0.80 -11.24
N HIS A 62 9.68 -0.41 -12.50
CA HIS A 62 8.66 -0.42 -13.54
C HIS A 62 8.50 -1.78 -14.22
N ASP A 63 9.39 -2.74 -13.94
CA ASP A 63 9.32 -4.08 -14.53
C ASP A 63 7.99 -4.76 -14.19
N ALA A 64 7.40 -5.37 -15.23
CA ALA A 64 6.16 -6.11 -15.10
C ALA A 64 6.32 -7.21 -14.05
N GLN A 65 5.56 -7.07 -12.97
CA GLN A 65 5.62 -8.03 -11.89
C GLN A 65 4.81 -9.27 -12.24
N ALA A 66 5.38 -10.46 -12.00
CA ALA A 66 4.77 -11.73 -12.35
C ALA A 66 3.30 -11.85 -11.89
N THR A 67 2.47 -12.41 -12.76
CA THR A 67 1.05 -12.64 -12.48
C THR A 67 0.88 -13.82 -11.52
N LYS A 68 -0.31 -13.96 -10.92
CA LYS A 68 -0.58 -15.09 -10.02
C LYS A 68 -0.44 -16.43 -10.75
N GLU A 69 -0.92 -16.51 -11.99
CA GLU A 69 -0.93 -17.74 -12.79
C GLU A 69 0.49 -18.18 -13.14
N GLU A 70 1.36 -17.25 -13.52
CA GLU A 70 2.78 -17.51 -13.75
C GLU A 70 3.46 -18.06 -12.50
N LEU A 71 3.23 -17.41 -11.35
CA LEU A 71 3.81 -17.82 -10.07
C LEU A 71 3.31 -19.20 -9.62
N LEU A 72 2.03 -19.51 -9.87
CA LEU A 72 1.47 -20.83 -9.59
C LEU A 72 2.03 -21.90 -10.52
N ARG A 73 2.23 -21.59 -11.80
CA ARG A 73 2.81 -22.51 -12.78
C ARG A 73 4.24 -22.86 -12.40
N GLU A 74 5.03 -21.86 -12.03
CA GLU A 74 6.41 -22.03 -11.54
C GLU A 74 6.44 -22.86 -10.25
N ALA A 75 5.64 -22.50 -9.24
CA ALA A 75 5.58 -23.22 -7.98
C ALA A 75 5.14 -24.67 -8.19
N ARG A 76 4.17 -24.93 -9.08
CA ARG A 76 3.71 -26.27 -9.41
C ARG A 76 4.79 -27.09 -10.10
N LYS A 77 5.49 -26.51 -11.09
CA LYS A 77 6.61 -27.18 -11.74
C LYS A 77 7.69 -27.60 -10.73
N LEU A 78 8.09 -26.70 -9.84
CA LEU A 78 9.07 -27.00 -8.79
C LEU A 78 8.55 -28.04 -7.78
N PHE A 79 7.26 -28.00 -7.48
CA PHE A 79 6.61 -28.98 -6.61
C PHE A 79 6.58 -30.38 -7.25
N ASP A 80 6.31 -30.47 -8.55
CA ASP A 80 6.30 -31.74 -9.27
C ASP A 80 7.72 -32.35 -9.38
N GLU A 81 8.76 -31.50 -9.38
CA GLU A 81 10.18 -31.93 -9.42
C GLU A 81 10.69 -32.46 -8.07
N GLY A 82 10.22 -31.94 -6.93
CA GLY A 82 10.80 -32.30 -5.62
C GLY A 82 10.00 -31.86 -4.40
N GLY A 83 8.68 -31.67 -4.55
CA GLY A 83 7.79 -31.31 -3.47
C GLY A 83 8.01 -29.89 -2.92
N TYR A 84 7.62 -29.69 -1.66
CA TYR A 84 7.69 -28.37 -1.03
C TYR A 84 9.13 -27.88 -0.85
N ASP A 85 10.05 -28.76 -0.48
CA ASP A 85 11.45 -28.40 -0.23
C ASP A 85 12.09 -27.78 -1.48
N ARG A 86 11.83 -28.37 -2.65
CA ARG A 86 12.30 -27.86 -3.94
C ARG A 86 11.77 -26.46 -4.25
N VAL A 87 10.50 -26.20 -3.94
CA VAL A 87 9.90 -24.86 -4.10
C VAL A 87 10.60 -23.85 -3.19
N PHE A 88 10.87 -24.20 -1.93
CA PHE A 88 11.53 -23.31 -0.98
C PHE A 88 12.99 -23.00 -1.34
N GLU A 89 13.71 -23.97 -1.87
CA GLU A 89 15.11 -23.80 -2.27
C GLU A 89 15.27 -23.00 -3.58
N CYS A 90 14.36 -23.21 -4.54
CA CYS A 90 14.56 -22.72 -5.91
C CYS A 90 13.71 -21.50 -6.27
N MET A 91 12.55 -21.31 -5.64
CA MET A 91 11.71 -20.15 -5.93
C MET A 91 12.26 -18.93 -5.19
N HIS A 92 12.57 -17.86 -5.93
CA HIS A 92 13.07 -16.64 -5.31
C HIS A 92 12.09 -16.08 -4.26
N GLU A 93 12.62 -15.65 -3.11
CA GLU A 93 11.82 -15.26 -1.94
C GLU A 93 10.77 -14.18 -2.27
N SER A 94 11.13 -13.18 -3.09
CA SER A 94 10.21 -12.12 -3.50
C SER A 94 9.00 -12.64 -4.29
N ARG A 95 9.20 -13.67 -5.12
CA ARG A 95 8.14 -14.31 -5.92
C ARG A 95 7.21 -15.11 -5.02
N MET A 96 7.77 -15.85 -4.07
CA MET A 96 7.00 -16.60 -3.07
C MET A 96 6.16 -15.68 -2.18
N LYS A 97 6.76 -14.61 -1.63
CA LYS A 97 6.06 -13.56 -0.87
C LYS A 97 4.93 -12.93 -1.68
N ARG A 98 5.15 -12.66 -2.97
CA ARG A 98 4.14 -12.11 -3.87
C ARG A 98 2.97 -13.08 -4.07
N LEU A 99 3.25 -14.37 -4.30
CA LEU A 99 2.23 -15.40 -4.46
C LEU A 99 1.32 -15.48 -3.22
N PHE A 100 1.89 -15.49 -2.02
CA PHE A 100 1.12 -15.47 -0.78
C PHE A 100 0.26 -14.21 -0.64
N LYS A 101 0.79 -13.03 -0.97
CA LYS A 101 0.02 -11.78 -0.95
C LYS A 101 -1.17 -11.82 -1.92
N LEU A 102 -0.97 -12.33 -3.14
CA LEU A 102 -2.03 -12.45 -4.14
C LEU A 102 -3.13 -13.42 -3.68
N ASN A 103 -2.75 -14.58 -3.15
CA ASN A 103 -3.70 -15.55 -2.58
C ASN A 103 -4.50 -14.95 -1.40
N ASN A 104 -3.82 -14.21 -0.51
CA ASN A 104 -4.50 -13.52 0.59
C ASN A 104 -5.48 -12.46 0.09
N ARG A 105 -5.12 -11.68 -0.92
CA ARG A 105 -5.99 -10.66 -1.51
C ARG A 105 -7.25 -11.28 -2.10
N GLU A 106 -7.14 -12.40 -2.80
CA GLU A 106 -8.31 -13.12 -3.34
C GLU A 106 -9.19 -13.70 -2.24
N ARG A 107 -8.61 -14.34 -1.24
CA ARG A 107 -9.35 -14.85 -0.08
C ARG A 107 -10.16 -13.75 0.61
N ILE A 108 -9.54 -12.58 0.82
CA ILE A 108 -10.21 -11.40 1.40
C ILE A 108 -11.33 -10.90 0.47
N LYS A 109 -11.10 -10.82 -0.84
CA LYS A 109 -12.11 -10.43 -1.82
C LYS A 109 -13.32 -11.37 -1.79
N MET A 110 -13.09 -12.68 -1.79
CA MET A 110 -14.16 -13.70 -1.70
C MET A 110 -14.96 -13.57 -0.39
N ASN A 111 -14.27 -13.39 0.75
CA ASN A 111 -14.92 -13.20 2.04
C ASN A 111 -15.78 -11.91 2.08
N ASN A 112 -15.27 -10.82 1.52
CA ASN A 112 -16.00 -9.56 1.43
C ASN A 112 -17.20 -9.66 0.49
N ALA A 113 -17.06 -10.38 -0.63
CA ALA A 113 -18.18 -10.66 -1.54
C ALA A 113 -19.26 -11.48 -0.84
N ARG A 114 -18.89 -12.54 -0.11
CA ARG A 114 -19.83 -13.36 0.68
C ARG A 114 -20.56 -12.56 1.76
N ARG A 115 -19.86 -11.66 2.46
CA ARG A 115 -20.46 -10.77 3.46
C ARG A 115 -21.39 -9.72 2.86
N LYS A 116 -21.06 -9.18 1.68
CA LYS A 116 -21.90 -8.21 0.98
C LYS A 116 -23.13 -8.83 0.32
N GLY A 117 -23.02 -10.09 -0.12
CA GLY A 117 -24.12 -10.86 -0.68
C GLY A 117 -24.96 -11.65 0.33
N GLY A 118 -24.62 -11.57 1.63
CA GLY A 118 -25.28 -12.30 2.71
C GLY A 118 -26.13 -11.38 3.59
N GLN A 119 -27.43 -11.69 3.64
CA GLN A 119 -28.46 -11.06 4.46
C GLN A 119 -28.06 -10.89 5.94
N VAL A 120 -28.51 -9.77 6.50
CA VAL A 120 -28.85 -9.67 7.92
C VAL A 120 -29.90 -10.75 8.19
N VAL A 121 -29.52 -11.77 8.97
CA VAL A 121 -30.46 -12.66 9.66
C VAL A 121 -30.36 -12.32 11.14
#